data_AF-A0A954YTM2-F1
#
_entry.id   AF-A0A954YTM2-F1
#
_cell.length_a   1.000
_cell.length_b   1.000
_cell.length_c   1.000
_cell.angle_alpha   90.00
_cell.angle_beta   90.00
_cell.angle_gamma   90.00
#
_symmetry.space_group_name_H-M   'P 1'
#
loop_
_entity.id
_entity.type
_entity.pdbx_description
1 polymer ?
#
loop_
_entity_poly.entity_id
_entity_poly.type
_entity_poly.pdbx_seq_one_letter_code
_entity_poly.pdbx_strand_id
1 'polypeptide(L)'
;MNEVELRDEINKRLTLNWLIQGAAQHAGMTIHHLMRDELAALNPKLLLKYDQFAVMGLLQYWHPEAMLFMGSPSRFWRRAATKENHPFFGHPLLSAYGGTLAAEAKRRVCERCKKKGVTRIPLLLSFQATYLICRLYFLEEPHRQRLVDLAKGAASAFWGIPVDRLCGDLADKMEVDDSIAASSLQGKIIRVLVAGYSRVERDGGSLKVYGRAKNFHLLTHELVKGTAELICLHGLNTLSDDVYAKVTEAADKIEYESWMLQSGGELWRRLLAVTPKDRPIARVLMNLARLPAKQLEPVIAAVIEDPDRARILLANLDD
;
A
#
# COMPACT_ATOMS: atom_id res chain seq x y z
N MET A 1 -19.47 23.57 -1.75
CA MET A 1 -19.63 22.13 -1.96
C MET A 1 -20.68 21.63 -1.00
N ASN A 2 -21.70 20.92 -1.49
CA ASN A 2 -22.75 20.35 -0.63
C ASN A 2 -22.27 19.04 0.03
N GLU A 3 -23.07 18.47 0.95
CA GLU A 3 -22.70 17.26 1.69
C GLU A 3 -22.50 16.03 0.77
N VAL A 4 -23.29 15.93 -0.31
CA VAL A 4 -23.18 14.84 -1.30
C VAL A 4 -21.87 14.94 -2.07
N GLU A 5 -21.53 16.13 -2.55
CA GLU A 5 -20.26 16.38 -3.26
C GLU A 5 -19.04 16.15 -2.34
N LEU A 6 -19.12 16.56 -1.07
CA LEU A 6 -18.07 16.25 -0.09
C LEU A 6 -17.91 14.74 0.09
N ARG A 7 -19.03 14.02 0.20
CA ARG A 7 -19.03 12.57 0.36
C ARG A 7 -18.42 11.86 -0.85
N ASP A 8 -18.70 12.35 -2.05
CA ASP A 8 -18.12 11.85 -3.29
C ASP A 8 -16.60 12.01 -3.29
N GLU A 9 -16.07 13.18 -2.89
CA GLU A 9 -14.62 13.40 -2.80
C GLU A 9 -13.95 12.54 -1.70
N ILE A 10 -14.62 12.33 -0.57
CA ILE A 10 -14.15 11.41 0.48
C ILE A 10 -14.07 9.97 -0.06
N ASN A 11 -15.10 9.50 -0.76
CA ASN A 11 -15.12 8.17 -1.37
C ASN A 11 -14.05 8.02 -2.45
N LYS A 12 -13.83 9.08 -3.25
CA LYS A 12 -12.72 9.13 -4.22
C LYS A 12 -11.39 8.96 -3.52
N ARG A 13 -11.09 9.75 -2.48
CA ARG A 13 -9.82 9.64 -1.73
C ARG A 13 -9.64 8.27 -1.10
N LEU A 14 -10.69 7.69 -0.49
CA LEU A 14 -10.64 6.32 0.05
C LEU A 14 -10.32 5.27 -1.03
N THR A 15 -10.87 5.42 -2.24
CA THR A 15 -10.56 4.54 -3.38
C THR A 15 -9.12 4.72 -3.85
N LEU A 16 -8.61 5.95 -3.91
CA LEU A 16 -7.21 6.22 -4.26
C LEU A 16 -6.25 5.68 -3.20
N ASN A 17 -6.56 5.85 -1.91
CA ASN A 17 -5.78 5.27 -0.81
C ASN A 17 -5.74 3.74 -0.92
N TRP A 18 -6.86 3.13 -1.30
CA TRP A 18 -6.90 1.69 -1.51
C TRP A 18 -5.99 1.22 -2.65
N LEU A 19 -5.92 1.98 -3.75
CA LEU A 19 -4.98 1.74 -4.85
C LEU A 19 -3.52 1.97 -4.43
N ILE A 20 -3.24 3.04 -3.67
CA ILE A 20 -1.90 3.38 -3.15
C ILE A 20 -1.37 2.25 -2.25
N GLN A 21 -2.16 1.85 -1.25
CA GLN A 21 -1.82 0.75 -0.36
C GLN A 21 -1.74 -0.57 -1.14
N GLY A 22 -2.59 -0.75 -2.15
CA GLY A 22 -2.55 -1.91 -3.03
C GLY A 22 -1.27 -2.01 -3.86
N ALA A 23 -0.81 -0.90 -4.43
CA ALA A 23 0.44 -0.83 -5.17
C ALA A 23 1.64 -1.17 -4.27
N ALA A 24 1.70 -0.56 -3.08
CA ALA A 24 2.76 -0.81 -2.11
C ALA A 24 2.76 -2.26 -1.60
N GLN A 25 1.59 -2.81 -1.27
CA GLN A 25 1.45 -4.20 -0.85
C GLN A 25 1.85 -5.17 -1.96
N HIS A 26 1.41 -4.92 -3.20
CA HIS A 26 1.76 -5.75 -4.34
C HIS A 26 3.26 -5.70 -4.63
N ALA A 27 3.84 -4.49 -4.69
CA ALA A 27 5.26 -4.29 -4.90
C ALA A 27 6.08 -4.99 -3.81
N GLY A 28 5.73 -4.80 -2.52
CA GLY A 28 6.43 -5.48 -1.42
C GLY A 28 6.52 -7.00 -1.63
N MET A 29 5.52 -7.63 -2.25
CA MET A 29 5.53 -9.08 -2.48
C MET A 29 6.58 -9.57 -3.49
N THR A 30 7.12 -8.72 -4.37
CA THR A 30 7.97 -9.15 -5.49
C THR A 30 9.07 -8.17 -5.92
N ILE A 31 9.06 -6.92 -5.46
CA ILE A 31 9.91 -5.84 -5.99
C ILE A 31 11.42 -6.09 -5.80
N HIS A 32 11.80 -6.82 -4.74
CA HIS A 32 13.19 -7.26 -4.55
C HIS A 32 13.69 -8.18 -5.66
N HIS A 33 12.82 -8.79 -6.46
CA HIS A 33 13.23 -9.56 -7.64
C HIS A 33 13.65 -8.68 -8.83
N LEU A 34 13.28 -7.40 -8.85
CA LEU A 34 13.79 -6.47 -9.87
C LEU A 34 15.29 -6.24 -9.68
N MET A 35 15.76 -6.24 -8.43
CA MET A 35 17.16 -6.03 -8.04
C MET A 35 17.84 -7.36 -7.68
N ARG A 36 17.47 -8.45 -8.36
CA ARG A 36 17.87 -9.81 -7.97
C ARG A 36 19.39 -9.95 -7.92
N ASP A 37 20.04 -9.54 -8.99
CA ASP A 37 21.46 -9.80 -9.20
C ASP A 37 22.29 -8.90 -8.27
N GLU A 38 21.85 -7.67 -8.08
CA GLU A 38 22.48 -6.69 -7.20
C GLU A 38 22.35 -7.08 -5.72
N LEU A 39 21.18 -7.60 -5.30
CA LEU A 39 20.97 -8.13 -3.96
C LEU A 39 21.75 -9.43 -3.73
N ALA A 40 21.83 -10.30 -4.73
CA ALA A 40 22.63 -11.52 -4.64
C ALA A 40 24.13 -11.21 -4.52
N ALA A 41 24.61 -10.19 -5.22
CA ALA A 41 25.98 -9.70 -5.13
C ALA A 41 26.31 -9.03 -3.78
N LEU A 42 25.30 -8.49 -3.08
CA LEU A 42 25.45 -8.04 -1.69
C LEU A 42 25.54 -9.24 -0.75
N ASN A 43 24.50 -10.07 -0.74
CA ASN A 43 24.46 -11.29 0.03
C ASN A 43 23.40 -12.23 -0.55
N PRO A 44 23.76 -13.45 -1.00
CA PRO A 44 22.84 -14.37 -1.67
C PRO A 44 21.67 -14.84 -0.79
N LYS A 45 21.76 -14.64 0.53
CA LYS A 45 20.67 -14.99 1.47
C LYS A 45 19.56 -13.95 1.51
N LEU A 46 19.79 -12.72 1.06
CA LEU A 46 18.82 -11.62 1.17
C LEU A 46 17.51 -11.92 0.44
N LEU A 47 17.57 -12.42 -0.80
CA LEU A 47 16.39 -12.70 -1.61
C LEU A 47 15.40 -13.65 -0.93
N LEU A 48 15.89 -14.76 -0.37
CA LEU A 48 15.03 -15.70 0.35
C LEU A 48 14.45 -15.07 1.62
N LYS A 49 15.23 -14.22 2.30
CA LYS A 49 14.76 -13.54 3.51
C LYS A 49 13.71 -12.48 3.19
N TYR A 50 13.83 -11.75 2.10
CA TYR A 50 12.79 -10.84 1.62
C TYR A 50 11.54 -11.57 1.15
N ASP A 51 11.67 -12.71 0.48
CA ASP A 51 10.51 -13.56 0.16
C ASP A 51 9.75 -14.00 1.40
N GLN A 52 10.46 -14.42 2.44
CA GLN A 52 9.88 -14.81 3.73
C GLN A 52 9.24 -13.59 4.40
N PHE A 53 9.92 -12.45 4.42
CA PHE A 53 9.48 -11.24 5.10
C PHE A 53 8.22 -10.68 4.46
N ALA A 54 8.16 -10.62 3.13
CA ALA A 54 6.99 -10.16 2.39
C ALA A 54 5.74 -10.99 2.71
N VAL A 55 5.87 -12.31 2.68
CA VAL A 55 4.77 -13.23 2.95
C VAL A 55 4.31 -13.12 4.41
N MET A 56 5.25 -12.99 5.34
CA MET A 56 4.94 -12.82 6.76
C MET A 56 4.28 -11.47 7.05
N GLY A 57 4.77 -10.39 6.45
CA GLY A 57 4.22 -9.05 6.59
C GLY A 57 2.79 -8.95 6.09
N LEU A 58 2.40 -9.68 5.04
CA LEU A 58 0.99 -9.76 4.65
C LEU A 58 0.19 -10.69 5.56
N LEU A 59 0.72 -11.86 5.93
CA LEU A 59 0.01 -12.82 6.78
C LEU A 59 -0.32 -12.24 8.17
N GLN A 60 0.49 -11.32 8.68
CA GLN A 60 0.35 -10.74 10.02
C GLN A 60 -1.03 -10.11 10.27
N TYR A 61 -1.69 -9.56 9.23
CA TYR A 61 -3.02 -8.95 9.36
C TYR A 61 -4.13 -9.93 9.75
N TRP A 62 -3.89 -11.23 9.62
CA TRP A 62 -4.80 -12.30 10.07
C TRP A 62 -4.26 -13.06 11.29
N HIS A 63 -3.17 -12.60 11.89
CA HIS A 63 -2.57 -13.21 13.07
C HIS A 63 -3.33 -12.84 14.35
N PRO A 64 -3.45 -13.75 15.36
CA PRO A 64 -4.15 -13.46 16.61
C PRO A 64 -3.65 -12.20 17.34
N GLU A 65 -2.35 -11.92 17.32
CA GLU A 65 -1.78 -10.70 17.93
C GLU A 65 -2.32 -9.44 17.22
N ALA A 66 -2.29 -9.39 15.89
CA ALA A 66 -2.87 -8.28 15.15
C ALA A 66 -4.38 -8.16 15.39
N MET A 67 -5.10 -9.29 15.50
CA MET A 67 -6.53 -9.29 15.83
C MET A 67 -6.84 -8.72 17.22
N LEU A 68 -5.92 -8.85 18.18
CA LEU A 68 -6.07 -8.27 19.52
C LEU A 68 -6.04 -6.74 19.46
N PHE A 69 -5.12 -6.17 18.66
CA PHE A 69 -4.96 -4.72 18.54
C PHE A 69 -5.91 -4.10 17.52
N MET A 70 -6.24 -4.82 16.45
CA MET A 70 -6.99 -4.28 15.32
C MET A 70 -8.43 -4.77 15.20
N GLY A 71 -8.78 -5.85 15.90
CA GLY A 71 -10.04 -6.55 15.73
C GLY A 71 -10.02 -7.62 14.63
N SER A 72 -11.10 -8.40 14.54
CA SER A 72 -11.19 -9.51 13.59
C SER A 72 -11.46 -9.01 12.17
N PRO A 73 -10.60 -9.34 11.16
CA PRO A 73 -10.85 -8.99 9.76
C PRO A 73 -12.20 -9.48 9.23
N SER A 74 -12.61 -10.70 9.60
CA SER A 74 -13.90 -11.25 9.18
C SER A 74 -15.09 -10.46 9.71
N ARG A 75 -14.99 -9.91 10.93
CA ARG A 75 -16.03 -9.08 11.54
C ARG A 75 -16.00 -7.66 10.99
N PHE A 76 -14.81 -7.10 10.78
CA PHE A 76 -14.62 -5.79 10.17
C PHE A 76 -15.33 -5.74 8.80
N TRP A 77 -14.92 -6.59 7.87
CA TRP A 77 -15.45 -6.58 6.51
C TRP A 77 -16.95 -6.92 6.41
N ARG A 78 -17.45 -7.86 7.24
CA ARG A 78 -18.90 -8.18 7.26
C ARG A 78 -19.76 -6.99 7.66
N ARG A 79 -19.22 -6.11 8.51
CA ARG A 79 -19.94 -4.93 9.01
C ARG A 79 -19.85 -3.74 8.06
N ALA A 80 -18.98 -3.79 7.05
CA ALA A 80 -18.69 -2.66 6.19
C ALA A 80 -19.92 -2.11 5.46
N ALA A 81 -20.82 -2.97 5.00
CA ALA A 81 -22.05 -2.57 4.31
C ALA A 81 -23.26 -2.37 5.24
N THR A 82 -23.19 -2.77 6.52
CA THR A 82 -24.38 -2.89 7.39
C THR A 82 -24.36 -2.03 8.64
N LYS A 83 -23.22 -1.40 8.98
CA LYS A 83 -23.08 -0.62 10.22
C LYS A 83 -22.68 0.81 9.88
N GLU A 84 -23.55 1.76 10.18
CA GLU A 84 -23.35 3.19 9.91
C GLU A 84 -22.06 3.76 10.53
N ASN A 85 -21.66 3.23 11.69
CA ASN A 85 -20.41 3.63 12.35
C ASN A 85 -19.15 2.98 11.80
N HIS A 86 -19.25 2.15 10.76
CA HIS A 86 -18.10 1.54 10.11
C HIS A 86 -17.40 2.57 9.22
N PRO A 87 -16.05 2.65 9.21
CA PRO A 87 -15.32 3.68 8.45
C PRO A 87 -15.59 3.64 6.94
N PHE A 88 -15.88 2.46 6.40
CA PHE A 88 -16.21 2.27 4.99
C PHE A 88 -17.72 2.14 4.72
N PHE A 89 -18.58 2.40 5.71
CA PHE A 89 -20.02 2.39 5.48
C PHE A 89 -20.42 3.40 4.42
N GLY A 90 -21.26 2.98 3.47
CA GLY A 90 -21.69 3.82 2.36
C GLY A 90 -20.59 4.12 1.32
N HIS A 91 -19.41 3.51 1.42
CA HIS A 91 -18.44 3.54 0.34
C HIS A 91 -18.80 2.45 -0.68
N PRO A 92 -19.06 2.76 -1.96
CA PRO A 92 -19.62 1.81 -2.92
C PRO A 92 -18.74 0.58 -3.15
N LEU A 93 -17.41 0.77 -3.25
CA LEU A 93 -16.49 -0.32 -3.54
C LEU A 93 -15.94 -1.04 -2.29
N LEU A 94 -15.35 -0.32 -1.34
CA LEU A 94 -14.75 -0.91 -0.14
C LEU A 94 -15.75 -1.71 0.71
N SER A 95 -16.99 -1.23 0.83
CA SER A 95 -18.01 -1.95 1.61
C SER A 95 -18.50 -3.21 0.93
N ALA A 96 -18.56 -3.22 -0.41
CA ALA A 96 -19.04 -4.34 -1.21
C ALA A 96 -17.96 -5.41 -1.45
N TYR A 97 -16.74 -4.99 -1.79
CA TYR A 97 -15.69 -5.88 -2.31
C TYR A 97 -14.51 -6.09 -1.37
N GLY A 98 -14.30 -5.19 -0.40
CA GLY A 98 -13.10 -5.21 0.45
C GLY A 98 -12.91 -6.54 1.18
N GLY A 99 -13.98 -7.14 1.70
CA GLY A 99 -13.96 -8.44 2.36
C GLY A 99 -13.61 -9.60 1.43
N THR A 100 -14.19 -9.62 0.23
CA THR A 100 -13.93 -10.65 -0.78
C THR A 100 -12.47 -10.61 -1.22
N LEU A 101 -11.96 -9.41 -1.54
CA LEU A 101 -10.58 -9.20 -1.97
C LEU A 101 -9.58 -9.53 -0.84
N ALA A 102 -9.89 -9.18 0.41
CA ALA A 102 -9.08 -9.56 1.57
C ALA A 102 -9.03 -11.08 1.78
N ALA A 103 -10.16 -11.78 1.66
CA ALA A 103 -10.19 -13.25 1.77
C ALA A 103 -9.35 -13.93 0.68
N GLU A 104 -9.37 -13.34 -0.50
CA GLU A 104 -8.60 -13.76 -1.66
C GLU A 104 -7.09 -13.52 -1.51
N ALA A 105 -6.70 -12.34 -1.01
CA ALA A 105 -5.32 -12.04 -0.63
C ALA A 105 -4.82 -13.03 0.44
N LYS A 106 -5.64 -13.29 1.47
CA LYS A 106 -5.33 -14.28 2.51
C LYS A 106 -5.06 -15.68 1.94
N ARG A 107 -5.90 -16.13 0.99
CA ARG A 107 -5.73 -17.43 0.32
C ARG A 107 -4.39 -17.51 -0.38
N ARG A 108 -4.05 -16.50 -1.20
CA ARG A 108 -2.79 -16.43 -1.94
C ARG A 108 -1.57 -16.37 -1.02
N VAL A 109 -1.60 -15.56 0.04
CA VAL A 109 -0.46 -15.51 0.97
C VAL A 109 -0.28 -16.86 1.69
N CYS A 110 -1.36 -17.54 2.07
CA CYS A 110 -1.29 -18.88 2.68
C CYS A 110 -0.67 -19.93 1.74
N GLU A 111 -0.94 -19.86 0.43
CA GLU A 111 -0.30 -20.70 -0.58
C GLU A 111 1.20 -20.40 -0.71
N ARG A 112 1.58 -19.11 -0.68
CA ARG A 112 2.99 -18.69 -0.71
C ARG A 112 3.75 -19.08 0.55
N CYS A 113 3.12 -19.06 1.74
CA CYS A 113 3.74 -19.53 2.98
C CYS A 113 4.31 -20.94 2.84
N LYS A 114 3.53 -21.87 2.27
CA LYS A 114 3.95 -23.26 2.04
C LYS A 114 5.21 -23.32 1.16
N LYS A 115 5.24 -22.54 0.08
CA LYS A 115 6.36 -22.52 -0.87
C LYS A 115 7.63 -21.87 -0.31
N LYS A 116 7.50 -20.97 0.68
CA LYS A 116 8.61 -20.18 1.23
C LYS A 116 9.06 -20.63 2.63
N GLY A 117 8.52 -21.75 3.12
CA GLY A 117 8.87 -22.29 4.44
C GLY A 117 8.44 -21.38 5.60
N VAL A 118 7.35 -20.63 5.43
CA VAL A 118 6.76 -19.79 6.47
C VAL A 118 5.65 -20.58 7.16
N THR A 119 5.75 -20.71 8.48
CA THR A 119 4.73 -21.39 9.28
C THR A 119 3.45 -20.57 9.36
N ARG A 120 2.30 -21.23 9.60
CA ARG A 120 1.01 -20.56 9.84
C ARG A 120 0.51 -20.78 11.26
N ILE A 121 1.29 -21.49 12.08
CA ILE A 121 0.98 -21.74 13.48
C ILE A 121 1.34 -20.47 14.25
N PRO A 122 0.39 -19.82 14.95
CA PRO A 122 0.58 -18.48 15.51
C PRO A 122 1.87 -18.30 16.33
N LEU A 123 2.07 -19.15 17.35
CA LEU A 123 3.24 -19.07 18.22
C LEU A 123 4.56 -19.23 17.45
N LEU A 124 4.61 -20.19 16.51
CA LEU A 124 5.80 -20.42 15.69
C LEU A 124 6.03 -19.28 14.69
N LEU A 125 4.96 -18.63 14.22
CA LEU A 125 5.06 -17.50 13.30
C LEU A 125 5.71 -16.30 14.00
N SER A 126 5.33 -16.00 15.25
CA SER A 126 5.95 -14.92 16.02
C SER A 126 7.45 -15.17 16.23
N PHE A 127 7.85 -16.39 16.63
CA PHE A 127 9.28 -16.74 16.73
C PHE A 127 10.02 -16.65 15.40
N GLN A 128 9.41 -17.15 14.31
CA GLN A 128 9.97 -17.04 12.97
C GLN A 128 10.12 -15.58 12.54
N ALA A 129 9.19 -14.70 12.94
CA ALA A 129 9.20 -13.28 12.61
C ALA A 129 10.34 -12.56 13.29
N THR A 130 10.49 -12.75 14.60
CA THR A 130 11.61 -12.21 15.37
C THR A 130 12.94 -12.69 14.80
N TYR A 131 13.06 -14.00 14.57
CA TYR A 131 14.28 -14.57 13.96
C TYR A 131 14.58 -13.93 12.59
N LEU A 132 13.57 -13.81 11.73
CA LEU A 132 13.73 -13.24 10.41
C LEU A 132 14.13 -11.77 10.44
N ILE A 133 13.49 -10.96 11.29
CA ILE A 133 13.80 -9.54 11.49
C ILE A 133 15.25 -9.39 11.97
N CYS A 134 15.66 -10.12 13.01
CA CYS A 134 17.04 -10.07 13.50
C CYS A 134 18.04 -10.49 12.41
N ARG A 135 17.73 -11.56 11.66
CA ARG A 135 18.60 -12.02 10.56
C ARG A 135 18.70 -10.99 9.44
N LEU A 136 17.61 -10.33 9.06
CA LEU A 136 17.62 -9.27 8.06
C LEU A 136 18.48 -8.10 8.54
N TYR A 137 18.30 -7.64 9.78
CA TYR A 137 19.13 -6.58 10.37
C TYR A 137 20.64 -6.87 10.19
N PHE A 138 21.11 -8.04 10.61
CA PHE A 138 22.52 -8.40 10.48
C PHE A 138 23.01 -8.55 9.03
N LEU A 139 22.12 -8.94 8.10
CA LEU A 139 22.47 -9.07 6.69
C LEU A 139 22.49 -7.72 5.96
N GLU A 140 21.67 -6.77 6.41
CA GLU A 140 21.54 -5.45 5.80
C GLU A 140 22.56 -4.43 6.34
N GLU A 141 22.96 -4.56 7.61
CA GLU A 141 23.80 -3.57 8.30
C GLU A 141 25.09 -3.20 7.53
N PRO A 142 25.86 -4.15 6.96
CA PRO A 142 27.07 -3.81 6.20
C PRO A 142 26.80 -3.11 4.86
N HIS A 143 25.53 -3.01 4.45
CA HIS A 143 25.12 -2.66 3.09
C HIS A 143 24.05 -1.56 3.05
N ARG A 144 23.74 -0.90 4.17
CA ARG A 144 22.60 0.04 4.28
C ARG A 144 22.54 1.07 3.16
N GLN A 145 23.64 1.77 2.88
CA GLN A 145 23.63 2.81 1.83
C GLN A 145 23.33 2.21 0.44
N ARG A 146 23.96 1.08 0.11
CA ARG A 146 23.74 0.41 -1.18
C ARG A 146 22.32 -0.16 -1.27
N LEU A 147 21.74 -0.61 -0.15
CA LEU A 147 20.34 -1.02 -0.08
C LEU A 147 19.37 0.15 -0.27
N VAL A 148 19.68 1.35 0.25
CA VAL A 148 18.91 2.57 -0.04
C VAL A 148 18.91 2.85 -1.54
N ASP A 149 20.07 2.79 -2.20
CA ASP A 149 20.19 3.04 -3.64
C ASP A 149 19.43 1.99 -4.46
N LEU A 150 19.52 0.72 -4.08
CA LEU A 150 18.73 -0.35 -4.70
C LEU A 150 17.23 -0.18 -4.46
N ALA A 151 16.81 0.32 -3.29
CA ALA A 151 15.40 0.53 -2.99
C ALA A 151 14.81 1.63 -3.88
N LYS A 152 15.57 2.72 -4.06
CA LYS A 152 15.25 3.79 -5.00
C LYS A 152 15.21 3.29 -6.44
N GLY A 153 16.21 2.50 -6.84
CA GLY A 153 16.27 1.88 -8.17
C GLY A 153 15.05 0.98 -8.44
N ALA A 154 14.65 0.17 -7.46
CA ALA A 154 13.51 -0.72 -7.58
C ALA A 154 12.18 0.06 -7.71
N ALA A 155 11.96 1.08 -6.88
CA ALA A 155 10.77 1.94 -6.96
C ALA A 155 10.73 2.75 -8.26
N SER A 156 11.88 3.26 -8.71
CA SER A 156 12.03 3.92 -10.01
C SER A 156 11.68 2.99 -11.16
N ALA A 157 12.20 1.77 -11.18
CA ALA A 157 11.89 0.76 -12.20
C ALA A 157 10.41 0.34 -12.18
N PHE A 158 9.81 0.22 -11.00
CA PHE A 158 8.39 -0.14 -10.85
C PHE A 158 7.45 0.91 -11.44
N TRP A 159 7.73 2.20 -11.21
CA TRP A 159 6.86 3.29 -11.64
C TRP A 159 7.27 3.94 -12.98
N GLY A 160 8.52 3.75 -13.41
CA GLY A 160 9.11 4.48 -14.53
C GLY A 160 9.39 5.95 -14.21
N ILE A 161 9.72 6.28 -12.96
CA ILE A 161 10.03 7.66 -12.54
C ILE A 161 11.54 7.86 -12.30
N PRO A 162 12.09 9.07 -12.48
CA PRO A 162 13.51 9.33 -12.23
C PRO A 162 13.93 9.08 -10.77
N VAL A 163 15.10 8.45 -10.57
CA VAL A 163 15.65 8.09 -9.25
C VAL A 163 15.94 9.32 -8.38
N ASP A 164 16.25 10.47 -8.98
CA ASP A 164 16.51 11.75 -8.30
C ASP A 164 15.24 12.35 -7.67
N ARG A 165 14.06 11.84 -8.03
CA ARG A 165 12.79 12.16 -7.36
C ARG A 165 12.54 11.36 -6.09
N LEU A 166 13.43 10.40 -5.78
CA LEU A 166 13.31 9.49 -4.65
C LEU A 166 14.41 9.74 -3.62
N CYS A 167 14.00 9.96 -2.38
CA CYS A 167 14.87 10.07 -1.23
C CYS A 167 14.53 8.92 -0.27
N GLY A 168 15.54 8.12 0.10
CA GLY A 168 15.35 6.97 0.98
C GLY A 168 16.28 7.05 2.19
N ASP A 169 15.79 6.63 3.35
CA ASP A 169 16.59 6.48 4.56
C ASP A 169 16.26 5.15 5.26
N LEU A 170 17.32 4.41 5.64
CA LEU A 170 17.19 3.26 6.52
C LEU A 170 17.56 3.72 7.93
N ALA A 171 16.59 3.73 8.85
CA ALA A 171 16.79 4.21 10.21
C ALA A 171 16.38 3.18 11.27
N ASP A 172 17.13 3.13 12.37
CA ASP A 172 16.86 2.20 13.47
C ASP A 172 15.68 2.69 14.35
N LYS A 173 15.59 4.02 14.51
CA LYS A 173 14.51 4.69 15.24
C LYS A 173 13.55 5.32 14.24
N MET A 174 12.26 5.01 14.42
CA MET A 174 11.18 5.66 13.68
C MET A 174 10.68 6.83 14.53
N GLU A 175 11.11 8.04 14.19
CA GLU A 175 10.45 9.26 14.65
C GLU A 175 9.24 9.47 13.76
N VAL A 176 8.10 8.97 14.23
CA VAL A 176 6.83 9.16 13.54
C VAL A 176 6.34 10.56 13.90
N ASP A 177 6.40 11.46 12.93
CA ASP A 177 5.92 12.83 13.04
C ASP A 177 4.45 12.87 13.51
N ASP A 178 4.06 13.95 14.18
CA ASP A 178 2.69 14.19 14.67
C ASP A 178 1.68 14.38 13.53
N SER A 179 2.16 14.50 12.29
CA SER A 179 1.35 14.59 11.06
C SER A 179 0.55 13.33 10.73
N ILE A 180 0.85 12.16 11.33
CA ILE A 180 0.03 10.96 11.16
C ILE A 180 -1.18 11.03 12.10
N ALA A 181 -2.34 11.40 11.56
CA ALA A 181 -3.58 11.51 12.30
C ALA A 181 -4.00 10.15 12.89
N ALA A 182 -4.03 10.09 14.22
CA ALA A 182 -4.58 8.97 14.99
C ALA A 182 -5.82 9.45 15.74
N SER A 183 -7.00 9.04 15.26
CA SER A 183 -8.29 9.49 15.81
C SER A 183 -8.79 8.62 16.97
N SER A 184 -8.19 7.45 17.16
CA SER A 184 -8.60 6.45 18.15
C SER A 184 -7.45 5.93 19.02
N LEU A 185 -7.77 5.31 20.16
CA LEU A 185 -6.78 4.60 21.00
C LEU A 185 -6.03 3.53 20.19
N GLN A 186 -6.75 2.83 19.30
CA GLN A 186 -6.18 1.87 18.37
C GLN A 186 -5.18 2.54 17.40
N GLY A 187 -5.53 3.69 16.82
CA GLY A 187 -4.63 4.46 15.95
C GLY A 187 -3.35 4.88 16.65
N LYS A 188 -3.43 5.28 17.93
CA LYS A 188 -2.24 5.62 18.73
C LYS A 188 -1.31 4.42 18.94
N ILE A 189 -1.87 3.22 19.18
CA ILE A 189 -1.08 1.99 19.28
C ILE A 189 -0.43 1.65 17.94
N ILE A 190 -1.17 1.73 16.83
CA ILE A 190 -0.63 1.49 15.48
C ILE A 190 0.51 2.46 15.18
N ARG A 191 0.38 3.75 15.55
CA ARG A 191 1.42 4.77 15.36
C ARG A 191 2.74 4.40 16.03
N VAL A 192 2.72 3.78 17.22
CA VAL A 192 3.93 3.30 17.92
C VAL A 192 4.58 2.11 17.20
N LEU A 193 3.79 1.31 16.48
CA LEU A 193 4.24 0.11 15.78
C LEU A 193 4.70 0.38 14.34
N VAL A 194 4.64 1.63 13.87
CA VAL A 194 5.08 2.03 12.53
C VAL A 194 6.55 1.65 12.32
N ALA A 195 6.81 0.89 11.24
CA ALA A 195 8.14 0.41 10.87
C ALA A 195 8.71 1.10 9.61
N GLY A 196 7.93 1.99 9.01
CA GLY A 196 8.31 2.86 7.93
C GLY A 196 7.20 3.86 7.60
N TYR A 197 7.56 4.96 6.95
CA TYR A 197 6.61 5.93 6.42
C TYR A 197 7.14 6.58 5.15
N SER A 198 6.24 7.17 4.38
CA SER A 198 6.55 7.96 3.20
C SER A 198 5.85 9.30 3.25
N ARG A 199 6.47 10.33 2.68
CA ARG A 199 5.86 11.64 2.49
C ARG A 199 6.27 12.25 1.16
N VAL A 200 5.45 13.16 0.65
CA VAL A 200 5.72 13.93 -0.57
C VAL A 200 6.00 15.37 -0.14
N GLU A 201 7.17 15.89 -0.48
CA GLU A 201 7.58 17.25 -0.12
C GLU A 201 8.09 18.02 -1.33
N ARG A 202 7.97 19.35 -1.26
CA ARG A 202 8.55 20.25 -2.25
C ARG A 202 10.02 20.51 -1.89
N ASP A 203 10.91 20.14 -2.80
CA ASP A 203 12.35 20.36 -2.72
C ASP A 203 12.87 20.98 -4.02
N GLY A 204 13.51 22.14 -3.92
CA GLY A 204 14.11 22.85 -5.06
C GLY A 204 13.14 23.12 -6.21
N GLY A 205 11.89 23.48 -5.91
CA GLY A 205 10.86 23.75 -6.91
C GLY A 205 10.18 22.52 -7.52
N SER A 206 10.57 21.32 -7.08
CA SER A 206 10.05 20.04 -7.58
C SER A 206 9.46 19.21 -6.42
N LEU A 207 8.45 18.37 -6.68
CA LEU A 207 7.99 17.41 -5.67
C LEU A 207 8.90 16.17 -5.68
N LYS A 208 9.28 15.72 -4.48
CA LYS A 208 10.06 14.50 -4.24
C LYS A 208 9.36 13.60 -3.23
N VAL A 209 9.64 12.31 -3.33
CA VAL A 209 9.14 11.29 -2.40
C VAL A 209 10.23 10.96 -1.40
N TYR A 210 9.93 11.11 -0.12
CA TYR A 210 10.82 10.74 0.99
C TYR A 210 10.27 9.49 1.66
N GLY A 211 11.01 8.39 1.59
CA GLY A 211 10.72 7.15 2.30
C GLY A 211 11.71 6.91 3.43
N ARG A 212 11.22 6.49 4.60
CA ARG A 212 12.05 6.10 5.73
C ARG A 212 11.56 4.78 6.29
N ALA A 213 12.46 3.83 6.54
CA ALA A 213 12.06 2.52 7.07
C ALA A 213 13.19 1.81 7.83
N LYS A 214 12.84 0.73 8.55
CA LYS A 214 13.80 -0.08 9.32
C LYS A 214 14.62 -1.08 8.50
N ASN A 215 14.18 -1.43 7.30
CA ASN A 215 14.87 -2.39 6.44
C ASN A 215 14.58 -2.10 4.95
N PHE A 216 15.38 -2.71 4.07
CA PHE A 216 15.26 -2.54 2.61
C PHE A 216 13.85 -2.79 2.08
N HIS A 217 13.22 -3.88 2.50
CA HIS A 217 11.90 -4.27 2.01
C HIS A 217 10.85 -3.22 2.37
N LEU A 218 10.82 -2.77 3.62
CA LEU A 218 9.91 -1.72 4.05
C LEU A 218 10.24 -0.39 3.35
N LEU A 219 11.51 -0.08 3.11
CA LEU A 219 11.88 1.13 2.37
C LEU A 219 11.33 1.09 0.94
N THR A 220 11.44 -0.05 0.24
CA THR A 220 10.83 -0.19 -1.09
C THR A 220 9.30 -0.04 -1.05
N HIS A 221 8.64 -0.57 -0.02
CA HIS A 221 7.21 -0.42 0.19
C HIS A 221 6.83 1.06 0.34
N GLU A 222 7.52 1.80 1.21
CA GLU A 222 7.25 3.21 1.45
C GLU A 222 7.56 4.08 0.22
N LEU A 223 8.65 3.81 -0.51
CA LEU A 223 8.94 4.55 -1.74
C LEU A 223 7.89 4.32 -2.83
N VAL A 224 7.37 3.08 -2.97
CA VAL A 224 6.27 2.78 -3.89
C VAL A 224 4.99 3.48 -3.45
N LYS A 225 4.67 3.42 -2.15
CA LYS A 225 3.50 4.09 -1.55
C LYS A 225 3.54 5.60 -1.78
N GLY A 226 4.65 6.24 -1.44
CA GLY A 226 4.81 7.69 -1.59
C GLY A 226 4.83 8.14 -3.06
N THR A 227 5.31 7.29 -3.98
CA THR A 227 5.21 7.59 -5.41
C THR A 227 3.77 7.48 -5.92
N ALA A 228 3.01 6.47 -5.49
CA ALA A 228 1.59 6.36 -5.81
C ALA A 228 0.81 7.58 -5.26
N GLU A 229 1.15 8.02 -4.04
CA GLU A 229 0.58 9.22 -3.43
C GLU A 229 0.87 10.46 -4.29
N LEU A 230 2.12 10.68 -4.68
CA LEU A 230 2.52 11.79 -5.56
C LEU A 230 1.72 11.78 -6.88
N ILE A 231 1.51 10.62 -7.48
CA ILE A 231 0.70 10.46 -8.70
C ILE A 231 -0.77 10.81 -8.42
N CYS A 232 -1.33 10.33 -7.31
CA CYS A 232 -2.72 10.57 -6.93
C CYS A 232 -3.02 12.04 -6.59
N LEU A 233 -2.01 12.86 -6.23
CA LEU A 233 -2.19 14.31 -6.02
C LEU A 233 -2.76 15.03 -7.26
N HIS A 234 -2.57 14.49 -8.47
CA HIS A 234 -3.22 15.01 -9.69
C HIS A 234 -4.75 14.95 -9.67
N GLY A 235 -5.33 14.15 -8.76
CA GLY A 235 -6.77 14.04 -8.56
C GLY A 235 -7.34 14.95 -7.46
N LEU A 236 -6.46 15.57 -6.67
CA LEU A 236 -6.82 16.38 -5.49
C LEU A 236 -6.41 17.85 -5.65
N ASN A 237 -5.53 18.17 -6.60
CA ASN A 237 -4.98 19.51 -6.81
C ASN A 237 -6.01 20.55 -7.31
N THR A 238 -7.24 20.13 -7.64
CA THR A 238 -8.34 21.02 -8.02
C THR A 238 -9.27 21.36 -6.86
N LEU A 239 -9.11 20.71 -5.70
CA LEU A 239 -9.90 20.99 -4.51
C LEU A 239 -9.45 22.30 -3.87
N SER A 240 -10.38 23.05 -3.28
CA SER A 240 -10.03 24.18 -2.43
C SER A 240 -9.42 23.68 -1.12
N ASP A 241 -8.60 24.50 -0.46
CA ASP A 241 -7.90 24.12 0.78
C ASP A 241 -8.84 23.60 1.89
N ASP A 242 -10.00 24.23 2.07
CA ASP A 242 -11.03 23.79 3.04
C ASP A 242 -11.59 22.40 2.70
N VAL A 243 -11.84 22.14 1.42
CA VAL A 243 -12.36 20.84 0.96
C VAL A 243 -11.28 19.77 1.08
N TYR A 244 -10.06 20.09 0.67
CA TYR A 244 -8.91 19.21 0.78
C TYR A 244 -8.66 18.80 2.24
N ALA A 245 -8.72 19.75 3.18
CA ALA A 245 -8.57 19.47 4.60
C ALA A 245 -9.65 18.50 5.11
N LYS A 246 -10.93 18.73 4.78
CA LYS A 246 -12.04 17.85 5.18
C LYS A 246 -11.93 16.44 4.58
N VAL A 247 -11.56 16.34 3.31
CA VAL A 247 -11.36 15.05 2.62
C VAL A 247 -10.21 14.28 3.27
N THR A 248 -9.09 14.95 3.52
CA THR A 248 -7.89 14.37 4.15
C THR A 248 -8.19 13.92 5.58
N GLU A 249 -8.82 14.77 6.40
CA GLU A 249 -9.22 14.43 7.77
C GLU A 249 -10.16 13.20 7.83
N ALA A 250 -11.06 13.08 6.85
CA ALA A 250 -11.99 11.96 6.77
C ALA A 250 -11.34 10.67 6.28
N ALA A 251 -10.45 10.72 5.29
CA ALA A 251 -9.97 9.55 4.55
C ALA A 251 -8.54 9.08 4.89
N ASP A 252 -7.67 9.96 5.38
CA ASP A 252 -6.25 9.69 5.60
C ASP A 252 -5.99 9.30 7.06
N LYS A 253 -6.65 8.23 7.49
CA LYS A 253 -6.51 7.68 8.84
C LYS A 253 -5.64 6.44 8.84
N ILE A 254 -4.65 6.39 9.73
CA ILE A 254 -3.75 5.24 9.85
C ILE A 254 -4.50 3.94 10.17
N GLU A 255 -5.64 4.04 10.85
CA GLU A 255 -6.50 2.88 11.14
C GLU A 255 -7.08 2.23 9.88
N TYR A 256 -7.15 2.96 8.76
CA TYR A 256 -7.70 2.46 7.50
C TYR A 256 -6.66 1.70 6.68
N GLU A 257 -5.39 2.12 6.77
CA GLU A 257 -4.30 1.58 5.95
C GLU A 257 -4.19 0.07 6.08
N SER A 258 -4.27 -0.46 7.31
CA SER A 258 -4.10 -1.90 7.53
C SER A 258 -5.23 -2.74 6.91
N TRP A 259 -6.44 -2.18 6.78
CA TRP A 259 -7.53 -2.83 6.07
C TRP A 259 -7.34 -2.72 4.55
N MET A 260 -6.90 -1.55 4.08
CA MET A 260 -6.59 -1.35 2.66
C MET A 260 -5.40 -2.19 2.20
N LEU A 261 -4.39 -2.47 3.05
CA LEU A 261 -3.29 -3.39 2.76
C LEU A 261 -3.76 -4.85 2.64
N GLN A 262 -4.76 -5.27 3.43
CA GLN A 262 -5.32 -6.62 3.34
C GLN A 262 -5.97 -6.91 1.99
N SER A 263 -6.70 -5.93 1.42
CA SER A 263 -7.50 -6.12 0.20
C SER A 263 -6.89 -5.48 -1.05
N GLY A 264 -6.13 -4.40 -0.88
CA GLY A 264 -5.60 -3.57 -1.95
C GLY A 264 -4.58 -4.28 -2.83
N GLY A 265 -3.73 -5.14 -2.24
CA GLY A 265 -2.76 -5.90 -3.03
C GLY A 265 -3.41 -6.81 -4.08
N GLU A 266 -4.63 -7.29 -3.79
CA GLU A 266 -5.41 -8.06 -4.76
C GLU A 266 -6.10 -7.16 -5.80
N LEU A 267 -6.67 -6.03 -5.37
CA LEU A 267 -7.22 -5.03 -6.29
C LEU A 267 -6.16 -4.61 -7.31
N TRP A 268 -4.95 -4.28 -6.84
CA TRP A 268 -3.83 -3.87 -7.68
C TRP A 268 -3.42 -4.96 -8.67
N ARG A 269 -3.40 -6.22 -8.23
CA ARG A 269 -3.11 -7.35 -9.12
C ARG A 269 -4.14 -7.47 -10.24
N ARG A 270 -5.42 -7.27 -9.94
CA ARG A 270 -6.49 -7.27 -10.95
C ARG A 270 -6.34 -6.10 -11.91
N LEU A 271 -6.05 -4.90 -11.41
CA LEU A 271 -5.76 -3.72 -12.23
C LEU A 271 -4.62 -4.01 -13.22
N LEU A 272 -3.47 -4.48 -12.73
CA LEU A 272 -2.33 -4.83 -13.59
C LEU A 272 -2.68 -5.87 -14.68
N ALA A 273 -3.61 -6.79 -14.42
CA ALA A 273 -4.01 -7.81 -15.37
C ALA A 273 -4.88 -7.26 -16.53
N VAL A 274 -5.49 -6.09 -16.35
CA VAL A 274 -6.34 -5.42 -17.35
C VAL A 274 -5.70 -4.14 -17.90
N THR A 275 -4.62 -3.65 -17.29
CA THR A 275 -3.85 -2.53 -17.82
C THR A 275 -3.23 -2.87 -19.18
N PRO A 276 -3.37 -2.00 -20.21
CA PRO A 276 -2.70 -2.17 -21.50
C PRO A 276 -1.17 -2.23 -21.36
N LYS A 277 -0.52 -3.19 -22.04
CA LYS A 277 0.91 -3.51 -21.86
C LYS A 277 1.87 -2.43 -22.36
N ASP A 278 1.43 -1.62 -23.30
CA ASP A 278 2.15 -0.51 -23.91
C ASP A 278 2.09 0.78 -23.07
N ARG A 279 1.34 0.77 -21.96
CA ARG A 279 1.10 1.96 -21.14
C ARG A 279 1.81 1.86 -19.79
N PRO A 280 2.59 2.88 -19.39
CA PRO A 280 3.15 2.95 -18.06
C PRO A 280 2.05 2.97 -17.00
N ILE A 281 2.15 2.09 -16.00
CA ILE A 281 1.14 1.98 -14.93
C ILE A 281 0.98 3.31 -14.15
N ALA A 282 2.04 4.12 -14.05
CA ALA A 282 1.98 5.46 -13.46
C ALA A 282 1.00 6.37 -14.20
N ARG A 283 0.95 6.31 -15.54
CA ARG A 283 0.01 7.11 -16.35
C ARG A 283 -1.43 6.65 -16.14
N VAL A 284 -1.66 5.34 -16.08
CA VAL A 284 -2.98 4.79 -15.81
C VAL A 284 -3.48 5.21 -14.42
N LEU A 285 -2.63 5.11 -13.39
CA LEU A 285 -2.97 5.57 -12.04
C LEU A 285 -3.25 7.08 -12.00
N MET A 286 -2.46 7.90 -12.70
CA MET A 286 -2.69 9.34 -12.80
C MET A 286 -4.05 9.66 -13.42
N ASN A 287 -4.42 8.96 -14.50
CA ASN A 287 -5.70 9.19 -15.18
C ASN A 287 -6.88 8.71 -14.33
N LEU A 288 -6.75 7.57 -13.64
CA LEU A 288 -7.73 7.15 -12.63
C LEU A 288 -7.90 8.20 -11.52
N ALA A 289 -6.80 8.78 -11.02
CA ALA A 289 -6.86 9.82 -9.98
C ALA A 289 -7.59 11.08 -10.45
N ARG A 290 -7.46 11.45 -11.73
CA ARG A 290 -8.13 12.63 -12.31
C ARG A 290 -9.63 12.45 -12.50
N LEU A 291 -10.13 11.22 -12.58
CA LEU A 291 -11.56 10.98 -12.75
C LEU A 291 -12.37 11.57 -11.58
N PRO A 292 -13.53 12.19 -11.85
CA PRO A 292 -14.52 12.47 -10.82
C PRO A 292 -14.94 11.18 -10.10
N ALA A 293 -15.33 11.27 -8.82
CA ALA A 293 -15.69 10.12 -7.99
C ALA A 293 -16.67 9.14 -8.69
N LYS A 294 -17.73 9.68 -9.28
CA LYS A 294 -18.79 8.92 -9.97
C LYS A 294 -18.32 8.22 -11.26
N GLN A 295 -17.21 8.68 -11.84
CA GLN A 295 -16.61 8.04 -13.02
C GLN A 295 -15.53 7.03 -12.62
N LEU A 296 -14.81 7.30 -11.52
CA LEU A 296 -13.81 6.36 -10.98
C LEU A 296 -14.47 5.06 -10.51
N GLU A 297 -15.59 5.16 -9.81
CA GLU A 297 -16.30 4.01 -9.23
C GLU A 297 -16.58 2.87 -10.25
N PRO A 298 -17.29 3.11 -11.38
CA PRO A 298 -17.61 2.04 -12.32
C PRO A 298 -16.36 1.45 -13.00
N VAL A 299 -15.28 2.21 -13.14
CA VAL A 299 -14.01 1.69 -13.69
C VAL A 299 -13.39 0.69 -12.71
N ILE A 300 -13.30 1.05 -11.43
CA ILE A 300 -12.73 0.16 -10.41
C ILE A 300 -13.65 -1.04 -10.14
N ALA A 301 -14.97 -0.87 -10.18
CA ALA A 301 -15.91 -1.99 -10.12
C ALA A 301 -15.66 -2.98 -11.28
N ALA A 302 -15.50 -2.49 -12.51
CA ALA A 302 -15.16 -3.33 -13.66
C ALA A 302 -13.82 -4.07 -13.46
N VAL A 303 -12.78 -3.42 -12.93
CA VAL A 303 -11.50 -4.08 -12.60
C VAL A 303 -11.71 -5.26 -11.64
N ILE A 304 -12.68 -5.16 -10.74
CA ILE A 304 -13.00 -6.22 -9.77
C ILE A 304 -13.84 -7.32 -10.42
N GLU A 305 -14.88 -6.98 -11.19
CA GLU A 305 -15.93 -7.92 -11.60
C GLU A 305 -15.85 -8.39 -13.06
N ASP A 306 -15.45 -7.51 -13.97
CA ASP A 306 -15.55 -7.70 -15.42
C ASP A 306 -14.25 -7.24 -16.11
N PRO A 307 -13.25 -8.14 -16.20
CA PRO A 307 -11.96 -7.80 -16.80
C PRO A 307 -12.04 -7.32 -18.25
N ASP A 308 -13.03 -7.77 -19.02
CA ASP A 308 -13.17 -7.39 -20.44
C ASP A 308 -13.68 -5.96 -20.54
N ARG A 309 -14.72 -5.61 -19.77
CA ARG A 309 -15.19 -4.22 -19.65
C ARG A 309 -14.11 -3.31 -19.08
N ALA A 310 -13.35 -3.77 -18.09
CA ALA A 310 -12.25 -3.00 -17.51
C ALA A 310 -11.20 -2.61 -18.55
N ARG A 311 -10.82 -3.54 -19.44
CA ARG A 311 -9.87 -3.24 -20.54
C ARG A 311 -10.39 -2.16 -21.47
N ILE A 312 -11.68 -2.21 -21.83
CA ILE A 312 -12.31 -1.19 -22.69
C ILE A 312 -12.29 0.17 -21.99
N LEU A 313 -12.71 0.23 -20.72
CA LEU A 313 -12.74 1.48 -19.95
C LEU A 313 -11.34 2.07 -19.81
N LEU A 314 -10.34 1.26 -19.41
CA LEU A 314 -8.96 1.72 -19.25
C LEU A 314 -8.32 2.15 -20.57
N ALA A 315 -8.65 1.50 -21.69
CA ALA A 315 -8.17 1.91 -23.01
C ALA A 315 -8.62 3.34 -23.37
N ASN A 316 -9.84 3.70 -22.98
CA ASN A 316 -10.47 5.00 -23.26
C ASN A 316 -10.11 6.12 -22.27
N LEU A 317 -9.37 5.84 -21.18
CA LEU A 317 -8.94 6.87 -20.22
C LEU A 317 -7.82 7.80 -20.73
N ASP A 318 -7.34 7.57 -21.94
CA ASP A 318 -6.14 8.22 -22.49
C ASP A 318 -6.43 9.17 -23.67
N ASP A 319 -7.71 9.45 -23.97
CA ASP A 319 -8.18 10.56 -24.79
C ASP A 319 -8.59 11.76 -23.91
#